data_AF-A0A352BG28-F1
#
_entry.id   AF-A0A352BG28-F1
#
_cell.length_a   1.000
_cell.length_b   1.000
_cell.length_c   1.000
_cell.angle_alpha   90.00
_cell.angle_beta   90.00
_cell.angle_gamma   90.00
#
_symmetry.space_group_name_H-M   'P 1'
#
loop_
_entity.id
_entity.type
_entity.pdbx_description
1 polymer ?
#
loop_
_entity_poly.entity_id
_entity_poly.type
_entity_poly.pdbx_seq_one_letter_code
_entity_poly.pdbx_strand_id
1 'polypeptide(L)'
;MDNKTRIKILELSFNIMENLLMSKDFKSKEEVMTAAKKAVEISNKDEKMPLEVKMGYAEAYKKLEGLSWEEILEIKDIIGSDD
;
A
#
# COMPACT_ATOMS: atom_id res chain seq x y z
N MET A 1 9.87 19.09 4.30
CA MET A 1 8.87 18.52 3.36
C MET A 1 7.64 19.39 3.43
N ASP A 2 7.23 19.96 2.29
CA ASP A 2 6.07 20.84 2.18
C ASP A 2 4.75 20.05 2.19
N ASN A 3 3.63 20.77 2.31
CA ASN A 3 2.31 20.17 2.42
C ASN A 3 1.87 19.45 1.13
N LYS A 4 2.25 19.96 -0.05
CA LYS A 4 1.89 19.37 -1.34
C LYS A 4 2.55 17.99 -1.51
N THR A 5 3.83 17.89 -1.12
CA THR A 5 4.56 16.62 -1.12
C THR A 5 3.93 15.59 -0.17
N ARG A 6 3.48 16.03 1.02
CA ARG A 6 2.79 15.14 1.98
C ARG A 6 1.47 14.59 1.43
N ILE A 7 0.64 15.47 0.85
CA ILE A 7 -0.62 15.07 0.22
C ILE A 7 -0.37 14.05 -0.88
N LYS A 8 0.62 14.29 -1.75
CA LYS A 8 0.99 13.36 -2.82
C LYS A 8 1.41 11.99 -2.29
N ILE A 9 2.18 11.93 -1.20
CA ILE A 9 2.57 10.66 -0.57
C ILE A 9 1.35 9.91 -0.03
N LEU A 10 0.41 10.63 0.59
CA LEU A 10 -0.84 10.04 1.10
C LEU A 10 -1.68 9.46 -0.04
N GLU A 11 -1.91 10.22 -1.11
CA GLU A 11 -2.64 9.75 -2.30
C GLU A 11 -1.98 8.52 -2.92
N LEU A 12 -0.65 8.56 -3.11
CA LEU A 12 0.11 7.41 -3.62
C LEU A 12 -0.03 6.18 -2.71
N SER A 13 -0.03 6.37 -1.39
CA SER A 13 -0.16 5.24 -0.46
C SER A 13 -1.49 4.51 -0.60
N PHE A 14 -2.59 5.23 -0.82
CA PHE A 14 -3.91 4.61 -1.05
C PHE A 14 -3.94 3.85 -2.38
N ASN A 15 -3.48 4.47 -3.47
CA ASN A 15 -3.40 3.80 -4.77
C ASN A 15 -2.52 2.54 -4.72
N ILE A 16 -1.42 2.57 -3.97
CA ILE A 16 -0.55 1.41 -3.79
C ILE A 16 -1.26 0.31 -2.99
N MET A 17 -1.95 0.66 -1.90
CA MET A 17 -2.73 -0.30 -1.11
C MET A 17 -3.81 -0.98 -1.95
N GLU A 18 -4.59 -0.19 -2.68
CA GLU A 18 -5.65 -0.67 -3.57
C GLU A 18 -5.10 -1.67 -4.59
N ASN A 19 -4.09 -1.26 -5.37
CA ASN A 19 -3.44 -2.13 -6.35
C ASN A 19 -2.89 -3.40 -5.71
N LEU A 20 -2.29 -3.30 -4.52
CA LEU A 20 -1.76 -4.46 -3.82
C LEU A 20 -2.88 -5.43 -3.45
N LEU A 21 -3.95 -4.96 -2.81
CA LEU A 21 -5.08 -5.78 -2.35
C LEU A 21 -5.88 -6.40 -3.51
N MET A 22 -5.94 -5.73 -4.66
CA MET A 22 -6.60 -6.23 -5.88
C MET A 22 -5.71 -7.15 -6.71
N SER A 23 -4.38 -7.04 -6.60
CA SER A 23 -3.44 -7.84 -7.41
C SER A 23 -3.46 -9.34 -7.11
N LYS A 24 -3.91 -9.73 -5.91
CA LYS A 24 -3.88 -11.12 -5.46
C LYS A 24 -4.99 -11.41 -4.46
N ASP A 25 -5.56 -12.61 -4.54
CA ASP A 25 -6.45 -13.12 -3.52
C ASP A 25 -5.67 -13.64 -2.30
N PHE A 26 -5.38 -12.74 -1.35
CA PHE A 26 -4.72 -13.07 -0.09
C PHE A 26 -5.61 -13.88 0.85
N LYS A 27 -5.00 -14.81 1.60
CA LYS A 27 -5.71 -15.68 2.54
C LYS A 27 -5.52 -15.30 4.02
N SER A 28 -4.56 -14.43 4.32
CA SER A 28 -4.34 -13.92 5.66
C SER A 28 -3.66 -12.54 5.66
N LYS A 29 -3.70 -11.86 6.81
CA LYS A 29 -3.00 -10.60 7.04
C LYS A 29 -1.50 -10.76 6.82
N GLU A 30 -0.90 -11.88 7.24
CA GLU A 30 0.53 -12.13 7.08
C GLU A 30 0.95 -12.17 5.61
N GLU A 31 0.11 -12.72 4.72
CA GLU A 31 0.39 -12.72 3.29
C GLU A 31 0.37 -11.30 2.71
N VAL A 32 -0.60 -10.48 3.11
CA VAL A 32 -0.69 -9.06 2.73
C VAL A 32 0.54 -8.31 3.20
N MET A 33 0.91 -8.45 4.48
CA MET A 33 2.08 -7.80 5.06
C MET A 33 3.38 -8.24 4.37
N THR A 34 3.49 -9.52 4.03
CA THR A 34 4.64 -10.05 3.28
C THR A 34 4.74 -9.44 1.89
N ALA A 35 3.61 -9.30 1.17
CA ALA A 35 3.59 -8.66 -0.15
C ALA A 35 3.93 -7.17 -0.06
N ALA A 36 3.33 -6.45 0.89
CA ALA A 36 3.58 -5.02 1.10
C ALA A 36 5.05 -4.76 1.46
N LYS A 37 5.63 -5.58 2.35
CA LYS A 37 7.06 -5.49 2.71
C LYS A 37 7.96 -5.71 1.49
N LYS A 38 7.68 -6.73 0.67
CA LYS A 38 8.42 -6.97 -0.57
C LYS A 38 8.33 -5.80 -1.54
N ALA A 39 7.15 -5.18 -1.66
CA ALA A 39 6.97 -3.99 -2.50
C ALA A 39 7.84 -2.82 -2.01
N VAL A 40 7.89 -2.57 -0.70
CA VAL A 40 8.80 -1.58 -0.10
C VAL A 40 10.26 -1.90 -0.42
N GLU A 41 10.69 -3.15 -0.23
CA GLU A 41 12.06 -3.57 -0.53
C GLU A 41 12.44 -3.39 -2.01
N ILE A 42 11.53 -3.73 -2.92
CA ILE A 42 11.70 -3.53 -4.36
C ILE A 42 11.81 -2.04 -4.68
N SER A 43 10.90 -1.21 -4.15
CA SER A 43 10.92 0.24 -4.36
C SER A 43 12.22 0.88 -3.87
N ASN A 44 12.76 0.40 -2.74
CA ASN A 44 13.99 0.95 -2.16
C ASN A 44 15.22 0.60 -3.00
N LYS A 45 15.25 -0.59 -3.60
CA LYS A 45 16.33 -1.07 -4.47
C LYS A 45 16.35 -0.38 -5.84
N ASP A 46 15.23 0.17 -6.30
CA ASP A 46 15.18 0.91 -7.56
C ASP A 46 15.74 2.34 -7.38
N GLU A 47 16.94 2.59 -7.89
CA GLU A 47 17.60 3.91 -7.83
C GLU A 47 16.87 4.99 -8.63
N LYS A 48 16.11 4.60 -9.66
CA LYS A 48 15.38 5.54 -10.53
C LYS A 48 14.01 5.91 -9.99
N MET A 49 13.52 5.17 -9.00
CA MET A 49 12.20 5.41 -8.43
C MET A 49 12.19 6.73 -7.63
N PRO A 50 11.24 7.65 -7.89
CA PRO A 50 11.14 8.90 -7.16
C PRO A 50 10.96 8.68 -5.65
N LEU A 51 11.54 9.58 -4.83
CA LEU A 51 11.51 9.47 -3.38
C LEU A 51 10.07 9.41 -2.84
N GLU A 52 9.16 10.20 -3.40
CA GLU A 52 7.75 10.25 -3.00
C GLU A 52 7.04 8.92 -3.25
N VAL A 53 7.43 8.20 -4.30
CA VAL A 53 6.88 6.87 -4.60
C VAL A 53 7.40 5.84 -3.60
N LYS A 54 8.70 5.86 -3.29
CA LYS A 54 9.28 5.01 -2.22
C LYS A 54 8.60 5.26 -0.87
N MET A 55 8.39 6.54 -0.55
CA MET A 55 7.67 6.93 0.66
C MET A 55 6.20 6.50 0.62
N GLY A 56 5.55 6.54 -0.54
CA GLY A 56 4.19 6.01 -0.74
C GLY A 56 4.09 4.52 -0.42
N TYR A 57 5.04 3.69 -0.89
CA TYR A 57 5.10 2.27 -0.53
C TYR A 57 5.29 2.06 0.97
N ALA A 58 6.19 2.83 1.59
CA ALA A 58 6.43 2.75 3.04
C ALA A 58 5.20 3.17 3.86
N GLU A 59 4.48 4.21 3.43
CA GLU A 59 3.26 4.68 4.07
C GLU A 59 2.12 3.66 3.90
N ALA A 60 1.96 3.08 2.71
CA ALA A 60 1.00 2.00 2.45
C ALA A 60 1.23 0.80 3.37
N TYR A 61 2.48 0.37 3.52
CA TYR A 61 2.86 -0.70 4.44
C TYR A 61 2.45 -0.37 5.89
N LYS A 62 2.74 0.83 6.38
CA LYS A 62 2.38 1.26 7.74
C LYS A 62 0.87 1.30 7.98
N LYS A 63 0.11 1.77 6.99
CA LYS A 63 -1.35 1.77 7.07
C LYS A 63 -1.88 0.35 7.18
N LEU A 64 -1.43 -0.57 6.33
CA LEU A 64 -1.80 -1.99 6.38
C LEU A 64 -1.41 -2.66 7.70
N GLU A 65 -0.25 -2.29 8.28
CA GLU A 65 0.19 -2.82 9.58
C GLU A 65 -0.80 -2.49 10.70
N GLY A 66 -1.36 -1.29 10.68
CA GLY A 66 -2.33 -0.78 11.65
C GLY A 66 -3.75 -1.33 11.51
N LEU A 67 -4.08 -2.04 10.42
CA LEU A 67 -5.42 -2.59 10.16
C LEU A 67 -5.53 -4.05 10.62
N SER A 68 -6.70 -4.48 11.08
CA SER A 68 -7.02 -5.89 11.31
C SER A 68 -7.19 -6.65 9.99
N TRP A 69 -7.31 -7.98 10.06
CA TRP A 69 -7.60 -8.76 8.86
C TRP A 69 -9.01 -8.47 8.34
N GLU A 70 -9.97 -8.30 9.24
CA GLU A 70 -11.35 -7.97 8.93
C GLU A 70 -11.44 -6.61 8.22
N GLU A 71 -10.75 -5.59 8.73
CA GLU A 71 -10.72 -4.26 8.10
C GLU A 71 -10.10 -4.30 6.70
N ILE A 72 -9.06 -5.13 6.49
CA ILE A 72 -8.47 -5.34 5.16
C ILE A 72 -9.47 -5.99 4.20
N LEU A 73 -10.25 -6.97 4.68
CA LEU A 73 -11.29 -7.61 3.88
C LEU A 73 -12.42 -6.64 3.53
N GLU A 74 -12.86 -5.81 4.47
CA GLU A 74 -13.85 -4.76 4.23
C GLU A 74 -13.38 -3.76 3.18
N ILE A 75 -12.14 -3.29 3.28
CA ILE A 75 -11.54 -2.39 2.27
C ILE A 75 -11.53 -3.06 0.90
N LYS A 76 -11.14 -4.33 0.82
CA LYS A 76 -11.12 -5.08 -0.44
C LYS A 76 -12.51 -5.24 -1.04
N ASP A 77 -13.52 -5.49 -0.21
CA ASP A 77 -14.92 -5.60 -0.64
C ASP A 77 -15.43 -4.28 -1.21
N ILE A 78 -15.14 -3.16 -0.53
CA ILE A 78 -15.48 -1.81 -1.01
C ILE A 78 -14.84 -1.54 -2.37
N ILE A 79 -13.52 -1.76 -2.51
CA ILE A 79 -12.80 -1.55 -3.77
C ILE A 79 -13.37 -2.43 -4.89
N GLY A 80 -13.59 -3.71 -4.61
CA GLY A 80 -14.09 -4.67 -5.59
C GLY A 80 -15.57 -4.48 -5.97
N SER A 81 -16.33 -3.69 -5.20
CA SER A 81 -17.73 -3.37 -5.48
C SER A 81 -17.92 -2.16 -6.41
N ASP A 82 -16.86 -1.40 -6.66
CA ASP A 82 -16.84 -0.23 -7.55
C ASP A 82 -16.43 -0.57 -9.01
N ASP A 83 -16.13 -1.84 -9.31
CA ASP A 83 -15.87 -2.40 -10.67
C ASP A 83 -17.10 -3.14 -11.25
#